data_AF-A0AAU5SQV8-F1
#
_entry.id   AF-A0AAU5SQV8-F1
#
_cell.length_a   1.000
_cell.length_b   1.000
_cell.length_c   1.000
_cell.angle_alpha   90.00
_cell.angle_beta   90.00
_cell.angle_gamma   90.00
#
_symmetry.space_group_name_H-M   'P 1'
#
loop_
_entity.id
_entity.type
_entity.pdbx_description
1 polymer ?
#
loop_
_entity_poly.entity_id
_entity_poly.type
_entity_poly.pdbx_seq_one_letter_code
_entity_poly.pdbx_strand_id
1 'polypeptide(L)' 'MPFDALLFFGDNGGGDQFAFVQTPRRPDVFVWEHETDSRRWVAGDLRDYLGRSLAAGGDDWYR' A
#
# COMPACT_ATOMS: atom_id res chain seq x y z
N MET A 1 -7.67 -6.43 -8.63
CA MET A 1 -7.42 -7.47 -7.60
C MET A 1 -8.62 -7.43 -6.67
N PRO A 2 -9.30 -8.54 -6.38
CA PRO A 2 -10.44 -8.53 -5.46
C PRO A 2 -9.98 -8.26 -4.01
N PHE A 3 -10.87 -7.69 -3.18
CA PHE A 3 -10.56 -7.20 -1.83
C PHE A 3 -10.16 -8.32 -0.86
N ASP A 4 -10.74 -9.50 -1.04
CA ASP A 4 -10.45 -10.74 -0.30
C ASP A 4 -9.02 -11.25 -0.50
N ALA A 5 -8.34 -10.82 -1.57
CA ALA A 5 -6.95 -11.14 -1.84
C ALA A 5 -5.97 -10.21 -1.11
N LEU A 6 -6.44 -9.22 -0.33
CA LEU A 6 -5.61 -8.19 0.30
C LEU A 6 -5.59 -8.30 1.82
N LEU A 7 -4.43 -8.03 2.40
CA LEU A 7 -4.26 -7.80 3.84
C LEU A 7 -3.87 -6.34 4.07
N PHE A 8 -4.81 -5.55 4.57
CA PHE A 8 -4.58 -4.15 4.94
C PHE A 8 -3.79 -4.05 6.24
N PHE A 9 -2.87 -3.09 6.32
CA PHE A 9 -2.01 -2.92 7.49
C PHE A 9 -1.74 -1.46 7.88
N GLY A 10 -2.22 -0.49 7.09
CA GLY A 10 -2.07 0.93 7.41
C GLY A 10 -2.89 1.81 6.49
N ASP A 11 -3.02 3.07 6.86
CA ASP A 11 -3.72 4.12 6.11
C ASP A 11 -2.92 5.42 6.07
N ASN A 12 -3.28 6.33 5.17
CA ASN A 12 -2.65 7.64 5.03
C ASN A 12 -3.40 8.76 5.80
N GLY A 13 -4.39 8.44 6.63
CA GLY A 13 -5.28 9.42 7.28
C GLY A 13 -6.33 10.08 6.38
N GLY A 14 -6.20 9.96 5.06
CA GLY A 14 -7.15 10.43 4.05
C GLY A 14 -8.09 9.33 3.53
N GLY A 15 -7.94 8.10 4.02
CA GLY A 15 -8.76 6.94 3.67
C GLY A 15 -8.16 6.02 2.61
N ASP A 16 -7.02 6.38 2.00
CA ASP A 16 -6.23 5.43 1.22
C ASP A 16 -5.60 4.43 2.17
N GLN A 17 -5.56 3.16 1.78
CA GLN A 17 -5.05 2.09 2.64
C GLN A 17 -3.96 1.28 1.96
N PHE A 18 -2.96 0.85 2.73
CA PHE A 18 -1.86 0.03 2.26
C PHE A 18 -2.13 -1.44 2.55
N ALA A 19 -1.82 -2.30 1.58
CA ALA A 19 -2.08 -3.72 1.68
C ALA A 19 -1.02 -4.60 1.03
N PHE A 20 -0.83 -5.79 1.58
CA PHE A 20 -0.14 -6.91 0.94
C PHE A 20 -1.11 -7.73 0.09
N VAL A 21 -0.59 -8.41 -0.94
CA VAL A 21 -1.34 -9.44 -1.66
C VAL A 21 -1.18 -10.79 -0.95
N GLN A 22 -2.29 -11.40 -0.52
CA GLN A 22 -2.33 -12.73 0.10
C GLN A 22 -2.64 -13.84 -0.91
N THR A 23 -3.30 -13.52 -2.03
CA THR A 23 -3.73 -14.53 -3.02
C THR A 23 -3.44 -14.07 -4.46
N PRO A 24 -2.36 -14.55 -5.09
CA PRO A 24 -1.27 -15.34 -4.50
C PRO A 24 -0.43 -14.51 -3.53
N ARG A 25 0.16 -15.16 -2.51
CA ARG A 25 0.97 -14.47 -1.50
C ARG A 25 2.19 -13.84 -2.15
N ARG A 26 2.31 -12.52 -2.02
CA ARG A 26 3.44 -11.73 -2.51
C ARG A 26 3.88 -10.72 -1.46
N PRO A 27 5.17 -10.36 -1.42
CA PRO A 27 5.67 -9.37 -0.47
C PRO A 27 5.29 -7.94 -0.86
N ASP A 28 4.89 -7.70 -2.11
CA ASP A 28 4.57 -6.39 -2.65
C ASP A 28 3.50 -5.65 -1.83
N VAL A 29 3.71 -4.34 -1.68
CA VAL A 29 2.77 -3.43 -1.04
C VAL A 29 2.08 -2.60 -2.11
N PHE A 30 0.76 -2.55 -2.02
CA PHE A 30 -0.11 -1.70 -2.83
C PHE A 30 -0.79 -0.65 -1.97
N VAL A 31 -1.02 0.52 -2.55
CA VAL A 31 -2.02 1.47 -2.03
C VAL A 31 -3.35 1.21 -2.74
N TRP A 32 -4.41 1.13 -1.96
CA TRP A 32 -5.80 1.18 -2.41
C TRP A 32 -6.31 2.60 -2.23
N GLU A 33 -6.73 3.21 -3.34
CA GLU A 33 -7.37 4.52 -3.35
C GLU A 33 -8.88 4.31 -3.27
N HIS A 34 -9.52 4.89 -2.26
CA HIS A 34 -10.88 4.49 -1.90
C HIS A 34 -11.95 5.10 -2.82
N GLU A 35 -11.68 6.26 -3.44
CA GLU A 35 -12.67 6.96 -4.26
C GLU A 35 -12.88 6.25 -5.61
N THR A 36 -11.81 5.68 -6.16
CA THR A 36 -11.77 5.07 -7.49
C THR A 36 -11.69 3.55 -7.48
N ASP A 37 -11.56 2.95 -6.29
CA ASP A 37 -11.23 1.53 -6.10
C ASP A 37 -9.93 1.10 -6.81
N SER A 38 -9.05 2.06 -7.13
CA SER A 38 -7.80 1.76 -7.82
C SER A 38 -6.75 1.20 -6.86
N ARG A 39 -5.86 0.37 -7.39
CA ARG A 39 -4.77 -0.27 -6.62
C ARG A 39 -3.47 -0.08 -7.36
N ARG A 40 -2.51 0.59 -6.74
CA ARG A 40 -1.21 0.90 -7.35
C ARG A 40 -0.08 0.33 -6.49
N TRP A 41 0.92 -0.24 -7.15
CA TRP A 41 2.11 -0.75 -6.47
C TRP A 41 2.93 0.42 -5.92
N VAL A 42 3.39 0.31 -4.67
CA VAL A 42 4.16 1.39 -4.00
C VAL A 42 5.51 0.92 -3.47
N ALA A 43 5.66 -0.37 -3.16
CA ALA A 43 6.92 -0.94 -2.69
C ALA A 43 6.99 -2.46 -2.94
N GLY A 44 8.20 -2.99 -3.09
CA GLY A 44 8.41 -4.42 -3.37
C GLY A 44 8.25 -5.32 -2.14
N ASP A 45 8.43 -4.76 -0.94
CA ASP A 45 8.23 -5.43 0.34
C ASP A 45 8.04 -4.41 1.48
N LEU A 46 7.85 -4.91 2.72
CA LEU A 46 7.70 -4.06 3.91
C LEU A 46 8.94 -3.22 4.22
N ARG A 47 10.14 -3.73 3.92
CA ARG A 47 11.39 -3.00 4.20
C ARG A 47 11.53 -1.82 3.24
N ASP A 48 11.25 -2.04 1.96
CA ASP A 48 11.20 -1.00 0.94
C ASP A 48 10.13 0.05 1.27
N TYR A 49 8.93 -0.40 1.69
CA TYR A 49 7.86 0.47 2.18
C TYR A 49 8.34 1.40 3.31
N LEU A 50 8.91 0.83 4.37
CA LEU A 50 9.40 1.60 5.53
C LEU A 50 10.57 2.51 5.15
N GLY A 51 11.46 2.05 4.28
CA GLY A 51 12.58 2.84 3.80
C GLY A 51 12.13 4.10 3.06
N ARG A 52 11.09 3.98 2.22
CA ARG A 52 10.52 5.12 1.48
C ARG A 52 9.69 6.02 2.38
N SER A 53 8.79 5.45 3.17
CA SER A 53 7.83 6.20 3.98
C SER A 53 8.49 6.98 5.11
N LEU A 54 9.57 6.46 5.70
CA LEU A 54 10.28 7.15 6.78
C LEU A 54 11.33 8.15 6.25
N ALA A 55 11.82 7.97 5.03
CA ALA A 55 12.80 8.89 4.43
C ALA A 55 12.14 10.12 3.81
N ALA A 56 10.92 9.98 3.28
CA ALA A 56 10.16 11.09 2.76
C ALA A 56 9.54 11.88 3.92
N GLY A 57 9.97 13.12 4.12
CA GLY A 57 9.48 14.00 5.19
C GLY A 57 8.04 14.51 5.01
N GLY A 58 7.17 13.78 4.30
CA GLY A 58 5.80 14.16 4.01
C GLY A 58 4.95 13.01 3.46
N ASP A 59 3.63 13.22 3.46
CA ASP A 59 2.65 12.16 3.22
C ASP A 59 2.54 11.71 1.75
N ASP A 60 3.11 12.47 0.80
CA ASP A 60 3.00 12.19 -0.64
C ASP A 60 3.99 11.14 -1.17
N TRP A 61 4.79 10.50 -0.31
CA TRP A 61 5.88 9.59 -0.71
C TRP A 61 5.44 8.41 -1.58
N TYR A 62 4.17 8.02 -1.48
CA TYR A 62 3.60 6.90 -2.18
C TYR A 62 2.92 7.30 -3.49
N ARG A 63 2.80 8.59 -3.81
CA ARG A 63 2.18 9.09 -5.05
C ARG A 63 3.09 8.93 -6.24
#